data_AF-X1K4A1-F1
#
_entry.id   AF-X1K4A1-F1
#
_cell.length_a   1.000
_cell.length_b   1.000
_cell.length_c   1.000
_cell.angle_alpha   90.00
_cell.angle_beta   90.00
_cell.angle_gamma   90.00
#
_symmetry.space_group_name_H-M   'P 1'
#
loop_
_entity.id
_entity.type
_entity.pdbx_description
1 polymer ?
#
loop_
_entity_poly.entity_id
_entity_poly.type
_entity_poly.pdbx_seq_one_letter_code
_entity_poly.pdbx_strand_id
1 'polypeptide(L)'
;KIIDTWTRIAMEIEENLIKDLEKDRDGFNPLFMMVHSGARGSKNQAAQICGLRGLMSKPQRKVTSVQIIETPIKSSCKEGLSILEYFISTHGARKGLADTALKTADAGYLTRRLVDVAQNVTISMKDCGTIMGQEISALKEGEKIVEPLNERITGRVALVDIIDPVTEKIITKGEKEISNEQALEIEKGGIEKVKVRSTLTCEAPAGLCAKCYGRNLPTGKMVEIGEAVGIIAAQSIGEPGTQLTLRTFHGGGVALRIAEITSRNADISGQISFENLNAVENPDGHLITLNDKGRMIIKSRGSRKTGYNIPIGAVIYPKKKAQVKQGDILFEWDPYSIPIVSPTGGSIKFVDIITGITLQENWVDERSGGKQFIIIEDRVRHHHPKIDIRDSKKKILKTFSMPTGTYLLVKDNEKITPGTLIARIPKEIGKSKDITGGLPRVEELFEAKIVKNPAVVTEIDGV
;
A
#
# COMPACT_ATOMS: atom_id res chain seq x y z
N LYS A 1 16.68 9.47 4.96
CA LYS A 1 16.89 10.92 4.74
C LYS A 1 17.70 11.22 3.47
N ILE A 2 19.00 10.89 3.37
CA ILE A 2 19.81 11.17 2.17
C ILE A 2 19.19 10.55 0.91
N ILE A 3 18.84 9.28 0.98
CA ILE A 3 18.15 8.55 -0.10
C ILE A 3 16.85 9.27 -0.49
N ASP A 4 16.03 9.70 0.48
CA ASP A 4 14.75 10.38 0.20
C ASP A 4 14.94 11.75 -0.46
N THR A 5 15.98 12.49 -0.06
CA THR A 5 16.33 13.75 -0.71
C THR A 5 16.70 13.53 -2.17
N TRP A 6 17.51 12.51 -2.46
CA TRP A 6 17.87 12.16 -3.84
C TRP A 6 16.68 11.65 -4.65
N THR A 7 15.78 10.87 -4.04
CA THR A 7 14.53 10.45 -4.68
C THR A 7 13.66 11.65 -5.04
N ARG A 8 13.54 12.64 -4.14
CA ARG A 8 12.77 13.87 -4.40
C ARG A 8 13.37 14.69 -5.54
N ILE A 9 14.70 14.87 -5.54
CA ILE A 9 15.41 15.56 -6.61
C ILE A 9 15.19 14.83 -7.95
N ALA A 10 15.25 13.50 -7.97
CA ALA A 10 15.01 12.71 -9.17
C ALA A 10 13.59 12.93 -9.73
N MET A 11 12.57 12.95 -8.86
CA MET A 11 11.18 13.21 -9.26
C MET A 11 10.99 14.64 -9.78
N GLU A 12 11.59 15.63 -9.12
CA GLU A 12 11.52 17.03 -9.55
C GLU A 12 12.20 17.24 -10.92
N ILE A 13 13.35 16.59 -11.15
CA ILE A 13 14.03 16.59 -12.44
C ILE A 13 13.16 15.90 -13.51
N GLU A 14 12.52 14.78 -13.20
CA GLU A 14 11.63 14.08 -14.13
C GLU A 14 10.44 14.96 -14.54
N GLU A 15 9.78 15.61 -13.59
CA GLU A 15 8.64 16.49 -13.88
C GLU A 15 9.05 17.71 -14.71
N ASN A 16 10.17 18.35 -14.37
CA ASN A 16 10.67 19.52 -15.10
C ASN A 16 11.12 19.13 -16.51
N LEU A 17 11.82 17.99 -16.66
CA LEU A 17 12.25 17.48 -17.96
C LEU A 17 11.05 17.26 -18.89
N ILE A 18 9.97 16.66 -18.40
CA ILE A 18 8.77 16.43 -19.23
C ILE A 18 8.13 17.75 -19.68
N LYS A 19 8.06 18.75 -18.79
CA LYS A 19 7.53 20.09 -19.14
C LYS A 19 8.40 20.79 -20.18
N ASP A 20 9.72 20.63 -20.10
CA ASP A 20 10.65 21.23 -21.06
C ASP A 20 10.59 20.52 -22.41
N LEU A 21 10.48 19.18 -22.41
CA LEU A 21 10.30 18.38 -23.62
C LEU A 21 8.96 18.64 -24.32
N GLU A 22 7.92 18.99 -23.57
CA GLU A 22 6.61 19.40 -24.10
C GLU A 22 6.67 20.76 -24.80
N LYS A 23 7.46 21.71 -24.28
CA LYS A 23 7.65 23.02 -24.90
C LYS A 23 8.57 22.97 -26.11
N ASP A 24 9.49 22.01 -26.16
CA ASP A 24 10.42 21.86 -27.27
C ASP A 24 9.67 21.48 -28.55
N ARG A 25 9.88 22.27 -29.61
CA ARG A 25 9.21 22.13 -30.92
C ARG A 25 7.69 22.06 -30.83
N ASP A 26 7.07 22.84 -29.94
CA ASP A 26 5.61 22.87 -29.73
C ASP A 26 5.02 21.46 -29.48
N GLY A 27 5.75 20.61 -28.75
CA GLY A 27 5.33 19.25 -28.41
C GLY A 27 5.69 18.19 -29.45
N PHE A 28 6.34 18.55 -30.56
CA PHE A 28 6.81 17.62 -31.59
C PHE A 28 8.23 17.09 -31.33
N ASN A 29 8.73 17.17 -30.09
CA ASN A 29 9.95 16.46 -29.74
C ASN A 29 9.73 14.94 -29.87
N PRO A 30 10.55 14.21 -30.65
CA PRO A 30 10.35 12.77 -30.86
C PRO A 30 10.38 11.94 -29.58
N LEU A 31 11.22 12.30 -28.61
CA LEU A 31 11.31 11.62 -27.32
C LEU A 31 10.04 11.85 -26.51
N PHE A 32 9.53 13.08 -26.49
CA PHE A 32 8.26 13.41 -25.86
C PHE A 32 7.10 12.64 -26.50
N MET A 33 7.03 12.65 -27.84
CA MET A 33 5.99 11.94 -28.58
C MET A 33 6.01 10.43 -28.30
N MET A 34 7.18 9.80 -28.22
CA MET A 34 7.30 8.36 -27.90
C MET A 34 6.78 8.02 -26.50
N VAL A 35 7.09 8.87 -25.50
CA VAL A 35 6.65 8.67 -24.11
C VAL A 35 5.18 9.03 -23.93
N HIS A 36 4.72 10.15 -24.50
CA HIS A 36 3.34 10.63 -24.40
C HIS A 36 2.35 9.74 -25.15
N SER A 37 2.74 9.23 -26.33
CA SER A 37 1.91 8.27 -27.08
C SER A 37 1.83 6.88 -26.44
N GLY A 38 2.73 6.58 -25.50
CA GLY A 38 2.85 5.24 -24.92
C GLY A 38 3.39 4.19 -25.90
N ALA A 39 3.88 4.60 -27.08
CA ALA A 39 4.40 3.67 -28.09
C ALA A 39 5.59 2.86 -27.57
N ARG A 40 6.57 3.54 -26.96
CA ARG A 40 7.71 2.93 -26.27
C ARG A 40 8.41 3.98 -25.44
N GLY A 41 8.61 3.70 -24.16
CA GLY A 41 9.25 4.67 -23.26
C GLY A 41 8.38 4.94 -22.04
N SER A 42 9.01 5.04 -20.88
CA SER A 42 8.38 5.63 -19.69
C SER A 42 9.03 6.97 -19.36
N LYS A 43 8.35 7.80 -18.58
CA LYS A 43 8.90 9.07 -18.07
C LYS A 43 10.24 8.84 -17.34
N ASN A 44 10.30 7.78 -16.53
CA ASN A 44 11.54 7.29 -15.91
C ASN A 44 12.68 7.01 -16.91
N GLN A 45 12.38 6.40 -18.07
CA GLN A 45 13.40 6.14 -19.09
C GLN A 45 13.88 7.42 -19.76
N ALA A 46 12.97 8.38 -20.01
CA ALA A 46 13.36 9.70 -20.50
C ALA A 46 14.25 10.46 -19.51
N ALA A 47 13.92 10.40 -18.21
CA ALA A 47 14.72 10.97 -17.14
C ALA A 47 16.15 10.40 -17.09
N GLN A 48 16.32 9.09 -17.30
CA GLN A 48 17.64 8.48 -17.37
C GLN A 48 18.47 8.93 -18.58
N ILE A 49 17.80 9.24 -19.71
CA ILE A 49 18.48 9.67 -20.93
C ILE A 49 18.97 11.11 -20.82
N CYS A 50 18.10 12.03 -20.38
CA CYS A 50 18.34 13.47 -20.47
C CYS A 50 18.55 14.17 -19.13
N GLY A 51 18.23 13.55 -18.00
CA GLY A 51 18.22 14.18 -16.68
C GLY A 51 19.16 13.51 -15.70
N LEU A 52 18.61 12.65 -14.85
CA LEU A 52 19.34 11.98 -13.78
C LEU A 52 19.09 10.48 -13.86
N ARG A 53 20.17 9.68 -13.85
CA ARG A 53 20.01 8.21 -13.78
C ARG A 53 19.59 7.73 -12.40
N GLY A 54 20.04 8.41 -11.34
CA GLY A 54 19.48 8.30 -10.00
C GLY A 54 20.12 7.21 -9.13
N LEU A 55 19.33 6.65 -8.22
CA LEU A 55 19.78 5.73 -7.18
C LEU A 55 19.72 4.27 -7.64
N MET A 56 20.76 3.50 -7.33
CA MET A 56 20.85 2.08 -7.69
C MET A 56 20.68 1.17 -6.47
N SER A 57 20.14 -0.02 -6.71
CA SER A 57 20.04 -1.07 -5.69
C SER A 57 21.37 -1.81 -5.48
N LYS A 58 21.70 -2.11 -4.23
CA LYS A 58 22.87 -2.91 -3.86
C LYS A 58 22.55 -4.41 -4.00
N PRO A 59 23.43 -5.22 -4.59
CA PRO A 59 23.25 -6.67 -4.60
C PRO A 59 23.52 -7.24 -3.21
N GLN A 60 22.51 -7.87 -2.62
CA GLN A 60 22.63 -8.65 -1.38
C GLN A 60 21.90 -10.00 -1.50
N ARG A 61 22.43 -10.99 -0.77
CA ARG A 61 21.89 -12.36 -0.63
C ARG A 61 20.66 -12.45 0.28
N LYS A 62 20.49 -11.52 1.24
CA LYS A 62 19.35 -11.54 2.18
C LYS A 62 18.16 -10.78 1.59
N VAL A 63 17.03 -11.48 1.45
CA VAL A 63 15.76 -11.01 0.85
C VAL A 63 15.04 -9.95 1.72
N THR A 64 15.53 -9.68 2.93
CA THR A 64 14.79 -8.91 3.94
C THR A 64 14.80 -7.39 3.73
N SER A 65 15.77 -6.81 3.01
CA SER A 65 15.81 -5.37 2.77
C SER A 65 16.52 -5.01 1.46
N VAL A 66 15.84 -4.28 0.56
CA VAL A 66 16.47 -3.66 -0.61
C VAL A 66 17.31 -2.48 -0.11
N GLN A 67 18.61 -2.70 0.07
CA GLN A 67 19.53 -1.62 0.40
C GLN A 67 19.84 -0.81 -0.87
N ILE A 68 19.57 0.48 -0.82
CA ILE A 68 19.89 1.42 -1.88
C ILE A 68 21.28 1.99 -1.61
N ILE A 69 22.09 2.14 -2.66
CA ILE A 69 23.39 2.78 -2.56
C ILE A 69 23.17 4.29 -2.35
N GLU A 70 23.74 4.84 -1.28
CA GLU A 70 23.53 6.24 -0.90
C GLU A 70 24.12 7.24 -1.91
N THR A 71 25.12 6.82 -2.66
CA THR A 71 25.75 7.60 -3.74
C THR A 71 24.94 7.46 -5.03
N PRO A 72 24.25 8.53 -5.50
CA PRO A 72 23.51 8.48 -6.75
C PRO A 72 24.44 8.63 -7.97
N ILE A 73 23.95 8.21 -9.12
CA ILE A 73 24.52 8.54 -10.41
C ILE A 73 23.95 9.89 -10.85
N LYS A 74 24.81 10.91 -10.91
CA LYS A 74 24.43 12.29 -11.24
C LYS A 74 24.33 12.49 -12.74
N SER A 75 25.18 11.81 -13.49
CA SER A 75 25.27 11.96 -14.94
C SER A 75 24.12 11.25 -15.66
N SER A 76 23.65 11.86 -16.75
CA SER A 76 22.68 11.25 -17.68
C SER A 76 23.36 10.36 -18.73
N CYS A 77 22.58 9.55 -19.45
CA CYS A 77 23.12 8.82 -20.61
C CYS A 77 23.60 9.75 -21.73
N LYS A 78 23.02 10.96 -21.83
CA LYS A 78 23.44 11.99 -22.80
C LYS A 78 24.80 12.59 -22.44
N GLU A 79 25.06 12.84 -21.16
CA GLU A 79 26.33 13.41 -20.67
C GLU A 79 27.45 12.36 -20.58
N GLY A 80 27.08 11.09 -20.45
CA GLY A 80 28.02 9.99 -20.26
C GLY A 80 28.28 9.69 -18.79
N LEU A 81 28.69 8.46 -18.49
CA LEU A 81 28.88 7.97 -17.11
C LEU A 81 30.37 7.91 -16.80
N SER A 82 30.76 8.34 -15.60
CA SER A 82 32.11 8.08 -15.09
C SER A 82 32.33 6.59 -14.83
N ILE A 83 33.60 6.16 -14.74
CA ILE A 83 33.96 4.75 -14.48
C ILE A 83 33.27 4.24 -13.20
N LEU A 84 33.25 5.04 -12.14
CA LEU A 84 32.65 4.68 -10.87
C LEU A 84 31.11 4.57 -10.98
N GLU A 85 30.46 5.52 -11.63
CA GLU A 85 29.00 5.52 -11.84
C GLU A 85 28.57 4.33 -12.71
N TYR A 86 29.32 4.04 -13.77
CA TYR A 86 29.10 2.86 -14.61
C TYR A 86 29.26 1.58 -13.79
N PHE A 87 30.35 1.46 -13.01
CA PHE A 87 30.60 0.30 -12.16
C PHE A 87 29.47 0.08 -11.13
N ILE A 88 28.97 1.14 -10.49
CA ILE A 88 27.81 1.07 -9.59
C ILE A 88 26.57 0.57 -10.33
N SER A 89 26.30 1.06 -11.54
CA SER A 89 25.16 0.62 -12.34
C SER A 89 25.23 -0.84 -12.76
N THR A 90 26.42 -1.39 -13.01
CA THR A 90 26.57 -2.80 -13.45
C THR A 90 26.10 -3.81 -12.40
N HIS A 91 26.25 -3.49 -11.11
CA HIS A 91 25.84 -4.39 -10.02
C HIS A 91 24.33 -4.62 -10.01
N GLY A 92 23.56 -3.53 -10.11
CA GLY A 92 22.10 -3.57 -10.18
C GLY A 92 21.62 -4.26 -11.47
N ALA A 93 22.23 -3.92 -12.61
CA ALA A 93 21.88 -4.52 -13.90
C ALA A 93 22.17 -6.04 -13.94
N ARG A 94 23.33 -6.47 -13.45
CA ARG A 94 23.71 -7.89 -13.40
C ARG A 94 22.78 -8.69 -12.50
N LYS A 95 22.42 -8.14 -11.33
CA LYS A 95 21.44 -8.78 -10.44
C LYS A 95 20.08 -8.90 -11.12
N GLY A 96 19.59 -7.83 -11.76
CA GLY A 96 18.35 -7.87 -12.52
C GLY A 96 18.35 -8.97 -13.58
N LEU A 97 19.37 -9.02 -14.43
CA LEU A 97 19.49 -10.05 -15.47
C LEU A 97 19.57 -11.48 -14.91
N ALA A 98 20.31 -11.68 -13.82
CA ALA A 98 20.40 -12.98 -13.16
C ALA A 98 19.06 -13.40 -12.53
N ASP A 99 18.38 -12.47 -11.84
CA ASP A 99 17.07 -12.72 -11.25
C ASP A 99 16.02 -13.00 -12.33
N THR A 100 16.06 -12.30 -13.47
CA THR A 100 15.23 -12.60 -14.65
C THR A 100 15.44 -14.06 -15.08
N ALA A 101 16.69 -14.47 -15.28
CA ALA A 101 17.00 -15.80 -15.79
C ALA A 101 16.57 -16.91 -14.82
N LEU A 102 16.80 -16.73 -13.51
CA LEU A 102 16.48 -17.73 -12.50
C LEU A 102 14.98 -17.79 -12.19
N LYS A 103 14.34 -16.65 -11.92
CA LYS A 103 12.92 -16.62 -11.49
C LYS A 103 11.95 -16.97 -12.61
N THR A 104 12.35 -16.84 -13.88
CA THR A 104 11.53 -17.30 -15.01
C THR A 104 11.29 -18.80 -14.96
N ALA A 105 12.28 -19.58 -14.51
CA ALA A 105 12.12 -21.03 -14.34
C ALA A 105 11.08 -21.35 -13.26
N ASP A 106 11.12 -20.64 -12.12
CA ASP A 106 10.18 -20.83 -11.01
C ASP A 106 8.74 -20.50 -11.44
N ALA A 107 8.52 -19.40 -12.17
CA ALA A 107 7.21 -19.02 -12.68
C ALA A 107 6.66 -20.05 -13.71
N GLY A 108 7.52 -20.56 -14.59
CA GLY A 108 7.17 -21.62 -15.53
C GLY A 108 6.82 -22.94 -14.84
N TYR A 109 7.57 -23.30 -13.79
CA TYR A 109 7.30 -24.49 -12.99
C TYR A 109 5.96 -24.37 -12.24
N LEU A 110 5.66 -23.22 -11.64
CA LEU A 110 4.36 -22.94 -11.02
C LEU A 110 3.23 -23.09 -12.04
N THR A 111 3.39 -22.55 -13.25
CA THR A 111 2.38 -22.66 -14.32
C THR A 111 2.08 -24.11 -14.67
N ARG A 112 3.11 -24.95 -14.80
CA ARG A 112 2.94 -26.38 -15.03
C ARG A 112 2.14 -27.05 -13.90
N ARG A 113 2.49 -26.77 -12.64
CA ARG A 113 1.77 -27.31 -11.47
C ARG A 113 0.30 -26.86 -11.44
N LEU A 114 0.03 -25.61 -11.76
CA LEU A 114 -1.34 -25.08 -11.83
C LEU A 114 -2.16 -25.82 -12.90
N VAL A 115 -1.57 -26.08 -14.07
CA VAL A 115 -2.21 -26.84 -15.15
C VAL A 115 -2.49 -28.29 -14.72
N ASP A 116 -1.51 -28.95 -14.09
CA ASP A 116 -1.65 -30.35 -13.65
C ASP A 116 -2.82 -30.53 -12.65
N VAL A 117 -3.06 -29.54 -11.79
CA VAL A 117 -4.19 -29.55 -10.82
C VAL A 117 -5.50 -29.13 -11.47
N ALA A 118 -5.48 -28.14 -12.38
CA ALA A 118 -6.68 -27.55 -12.94
C ALA A 118 -7.23 -28.27 -14.19
N GLN A 119 -6.48 -29.20 -14.80
CA GLN A 119 -6.85 -29.84 -16.08
C GLN A 119 -8.23 -30.51 -16.10
N ASN A 120 -8.69 -31.03 -14.96
CA ASN A 120 -9.98 -31.73 -14.87
C ASN A 120 -11.17 -30.78 -14.64
N VAL A 121 -10.93 -29.46 -14.53
CA VAL A 121 -11.98 -28.47 -14.30
C VAL A 121 -12.55 -28.00 -15.64
N THR A 122 -13.65 -28.62 -16.04
CA THR A 122 -14.42 -28.28 -17.26
C THR A 122 -15.85 -27.88 -16.92
N ILE A 123 -16.52 -27.17 -17.82
CA ILE A 123 -17.95 -26.90 -17.68
C ILE A 123 -18.74 -28.16 -18.02
N SER A 124 -19.41 -28.76 -17.05
CA SER A 124 -20.13 -30.03 -17.21
C SER A 124 -21.64 -29.87 -17.40
N MET A 125 -22.22 -28.78 -16.87
CA MET A 125 -23.66 -28.57 -16.87
C MET A 125 -24.00 -27.07 -16.87
N LYS A 126 -25.27 -26.72 -17.19
CA LYS A 126 -25.72 -25.32 -17.20
C LYS A 126 -25.88 -24.73 -15.80
N ASP A 127 -26.50 -25.47 -14.89
CA ASP A 127 -26.85 -24.99 -13.54
C ASP A 127 -26.81 -26.12 -12.52
N CYS A 128 -26.05 -25.95 -11.43
CA CYS A 128 -25.99 -26.91 -10.33
C CYS A 128 -27.11 -26.73 -9.29
N GLY A 129 -27.91 -25.65 -9.35
CA GLY A 129 -28.98 -25.39 -8.40
C GLY A 129 -28.53 -24.83 -7.04
N THR A 130 -27.23 -24.53 -6.87
CA THR A 130 -26.72 -23.98 -5.61
C THR A 130 -27.42 -22.67 -5.23
N ILE A 131 -27.82 -22.59 -3.96
CA ILE A 131 -28.31 -21.38 -3.29
C ILE A 131 -27.18 -20.63 -2.57
N MET A 132 -25.98 -21.19 -2.55
CA MET A 132 -24.81 -20.56 -1.96
C MET A 132 -24.13 -19.67 -2.99
N GLY A 133 -23.75 -18.48 -2.55
CA GLY A 133 -23.04 -17.50 -3.37
C GLY A 133 -22.09 -16.67 -2.52
N GLN A 134 -21.29 -15.87 -3.19
CA GLN A 134 -20.31 -15.00 -2.58
C GLN A 134 -20.78 -13.55 -2.63
N GLU A 135 -20.65 -12.83 -1.52
CA GLU A 135 -20.82 -11.38 -1.50
C GLU A 135 -19.55 -10.72 -2.03
N ILE A 136 -19.68 -9.99 -3.14
CA ILE A 136 -18.60 -9.21 -3.74
C ILE A 136 -18.83 -7.74 -3.45
N SER A 137 -17.78 -7.07 -3.00
CA SER A 137 -17.70 -5.62 -2.83
C SER A 137 -16.52 -5.05 -3.63
N ALA A 138 -16.52 -3.73 -3.85
CA ALA A 138 -15.33 -3.04 -4.34
C ALA A 138 -14.11 -3.35 -3.45
N LEU A 139 -12.95 -3.59 -4.07
CA LEU A 139 -11.71 -3.83 -3.33
C LEU A 139 -11.13 -2.48 -2.90
N LYS A 140 -11.16 -2.19 -1.60
CA LYS A 140 -10.67 -0.94 -1.02
C LYS A 140 -9.40 -1.22 -0.21
N GLU A 141 -8.28 -0.60 -0.57
CA GLU A 141 -7.08 -0.55 0.28
C GLU A 141 -7.08 0.80 1.01
N GLY A 142 -7.50 0.80 2.27
CA GLY A 142 -7.73 2.03 3.04
C GLY A 142 -8.88 2.84 2.42
N GLU A 143 -8.54 3.98 1.81
CA GLU A 143 -9.51 4.86 1.13
C GLU A 143 -9.45 4.78 -0.39
N LYS A 144 -8.40 4.16 -0.92
CA LYS A 144 -8.25 4.00 -2.37
C LYS A 144 -9.04 2.78 -2.81
N ILE A 145 -9.97 2.99 -3.74
CA ILE A 145 -10.61 1.90 -4.48
C ILE A 145 -9.55 1.37 -5.46
N VAL A 146 -9.10 0.13 -5.24
CA VAL A 146 -8.13 -0.54 -6.12
C VAL A 146 -8.85 -1.16 -7.30
N GLU A 147 -9.95 -1.87 -7.04
CA GLU A 147 -10.84 -2.40 -8.07
C GLU A 147 -12.27 -1.96 -7.76
N PRO A 148 -12.94 -1.27 -8.70
CA PRO A 148 -14.33 -0.86 -8.55
C PRO A 148 -15.27 -2.08 -8.58
N LEU A 149 -16.50 -1.88 -8.10
CA LEU A 149 -17.47 -2.98 -7.99
C LEU A 149 -17.88 -3.49 -9.38
N ASN A 150 -18.07 -2.59 -10.34
CA ASN A 150 -18.52 -2.90 -11.69
C ASN A 150 -17.61 -3.92 -12.40
N GLU A 151 -16.29 -3.75 -12.35
CA GLU A 151 -15.30 -4.64 -12.96
C GLU A 151 -15.34 -6.03 -12.34
N ARG A 152 -15.57 -6.12 -11.02
CA ARG A 152 -15.59 -7.41 -10.29
C ARG A 152 -16.84 -8.24 -10.53
N ILE A 153 -17.99 -7.59 -10.79
CA ILE A 153 -19.28 -8.25 -11.00
C ILE A 153 -19.61 -8.51 -12.47
N THR A 154 -18.98 -7.77 -13.40
CA THR A 154 -19.25 -7.89 -14.83
C THR A 154 -19.05 -9.33 -15.31
N GLY A 155 -20.04 -9.88 -16.02
CA GLY A 155 -19.99 -11.24 -16.55
C GLY A 155 -20.24 -12.34 -15.52
N ARG A 156 -20.46 -12.02 -14.24
CA ARG A 156 -20.93 -13.00 -13.24
C ARG A 156 -22.45 -13.13 -13.26
N VAL A 157 -22.97 -14.18 -12.65
CA VAL A 157 -24.41 -14.41 -12.50
C VAL A 157 -24.88 -13.95 -11.13
N ALA A 158 -25.92 -13.12 -11.09
CA ALA A 158 -26.56 -12.66 -9.86
C ALA A 158 -27.27 -13.84 -9.18
N LEU A 159 -27.12 -13.99 -7.86
CA LEU A 159 -27.86 -15.01 -7.12
C LEU A 159 -29.26 -14.54 -6.73
N VAL A 160 -29.37 -13.27 -6.35
CA VAL A 160 -30.62 -12.62 -5.91
C VAL A 160 -30.90 -11.43 -6.82
N ASP A 161 -32.17 -11.06 -6.95
CA ASP A 161 -32.58 -9.83 -7.64
C ASP A 161 -31.83 -8.62 -7.06
N ILE A 162 -31.17 -7.88 -7.94
CA ILE A 162 -30.44 -6.66 -7.59
C ILE A 162 -31.39 -5.48 -7.84
N ILE A 163 -31.76 -4.81 -6.76
CA ILE A 163 -32.73 -3.70 -6.77
C ILE A 163 -31.99 -2.41 -6.46
N ASP A 164 -32.27 -1.37 -7.24
CA ASP A 164 -31.79 -0.03 -6.93
C ASP A 164 -32.50 0.51 -5.67
N PRO A 165 -31.77 0.91 -4.61
CA PRO A 165 -32.38 1.44 -3.39
C PRO A 165 -33.13 2.76 -3.58
N VAL A 166 -32.87 3.51 -4.65
CA VAL A 166 -33.51 4.82 -4.90
C VAL A 166 -34.74 4.68 -5.79
N THR A 167 -34.62 3.93 -6.88
CA THR A 167 -35.70 3.82 -7.88
C THR A 167 -36.64 2.63 -7.66
N GLU A 168 -36.29 1.72 -6.73
CA GLU A 168 -36.98 0.44 -6.47
C GLU A 168 -37.12 -0.45 -7.72
N LYS A 169 -36.39 -0.15 -8.80
CA LYS A 169 -36.37 -0.95 -10.02
C LYS A 169 -35.40 -2.10 -9.89
N ILE A 170 -35.79 -3.26 -10.42
CA ILE A 170 -34.92 -4.42 -10.55
C ILE A 170 -33.94 -4.16 -11.69
N ILE A 171 -32.66 -4.00 -11.38
CA ILE A 171 -31.58 -3.80 -12.37
C ILE A 171 -31.27 -5.13 -13.08
N THR A 172 -31.06 -6.17 -12.27
CA THR A 172 -30.76 -7.53 -12.76
C THR A 172 -31.58 -8.54 -11.97
N LYS A 173 -32.27 -9.44 -12.68
CA LYS A 173 -32.97 -10.56 -12.07
C LYS A 173 -31.98 -11.62 -11.60
N GLY A 174 -32.31 -12.33 -10.53
CA GLY A 174 -31.62 -13.50 -10.05
C GLY A 174 -31.45 -14.54 -11.16
N GLU A 175 -30.35 -15.26 -11.09
CA GLU A 175 -29.89 -16.27 -12.06
C GLU A 175 -29.54 -15.77 -13.47
N LYS A 176 -29.54 -14.45 -13.70
CA LYS A 176 -29.07 -13.86 -14.96
C LYS A 176 -27.64 -13.34 -14.85
N GLU A 177 -26.95 -13.37 -15.98
CA GLU A 177 -25.66 -12.72 -16.16
C GLU A 177 -25.80 -11.21 -16.00
N ILE A 178 -24.85 -10.60 -15.30
CA ILE A 178 -24.72 -9.16 -15.12
C ILE A 178 -24.00 -8.59 -16.35
N SER A 179 -24.72 -7.80 -17.16
CA SER A 179 -24.13 -7.12 -18.32
C SER A 179 -23.26 -5.93 -17.90
N ASN A 180 -22.40 -5.46 -18.81
CA ASN A 180 -21.52 -4.30 -18.55
C ASN A 180 -22.33 -3.04 -18.19
N GLU A 181 -23.50 -2.85 -18.84
CA GLU A 181 -24.39 -1.72 -18.59
C GLU A 181 -25.05 -1.82 -17.22
N GLN A 182 -25.54 -3.02 -16.87
CA GLN A 182 -26.12 -3.29 -15.54
C GLN A 182 -25.09 -3.12 -14.43
N ALA A 183 -23.84 -3.53 -14.66
CA ALA A 183 -22.77 -3.36 -13.68
C ALA A 183 -22.49 -1.87 -13.37
N LEU A 184 -22.54 -1.00 -14.39
CA LEU A 184 -22.42 0.45 -14.23
C LEU A 184 -23.64 1.05 -13.52
N GLU A 185 -24.84 0.54 -13.78
CA GLU A 185 -26.06 0.98 -13.11
C GLU A 185 -26.06 0.60 -11.63
N ILE A 186 -25.61 -0.61 -11.29
CA ILE A 186 -25.43 -1.09 -9.91
C ILE A 186 -24.49 -0.18 -9.13
N GLU A 187 -23.38 0.23 -9.74
CA GLU A 187 -22.42 1.12 -9.10
C GLU A 187 -22.99 2.55 -8.93
N LYS A 188 -23.70 3.07 -9.93
CA LYS A 188 -24.38 4.38 -9.86
C LYS A 188 -25.51 4.40 -8.83
N GLY A 189 -26.21 3.27 -8.66
CA GLY A 189 -27.24 3.08 -7.64
C GLY A 189 -26.70 3.07 -6.20
N GLY A 190 -25.37 3.10 -6.02
CA GLY A 190 -24.74 3.15 -4.70
C GLY A 190 -24.78 1.82 -3.94
N ILE A 191 -24.94 0.70 -4.64
CA ILE A 191 -24.96 -0.64 -4.04
C ILE A 191 -23.52 -1.02 -3.66
N GLU A 192 -23.27 -1.29 -2.37
CA GLU A 192 -21.91 -1.61 -1.90
C GLU A 192 -21.54 -3.09 -2.04
N LYS A 193 -22.53 -3.98 -1.96
CA LYS A 193 -22.35 -5.43 -1.95
C LYS A 193 -23.37 -6.11 -2.84
N VAL A 194 -22.92 -7.05 -3.65
CA VAL A 194 -23.77 -7.86 -4.52
C VAL A 194 -23.50 -9.33 -4.26
N LYS A 195 -24.56 -10.12 -4.10
CA LYS A 195 -24.47 -11.58 -3.95
C LYS A 195 -24.49 -12.23 -5.33
N VAL A 196 -23.35 -12.80 -5.72
CA VAL A 196 -23.17 -13.48 -7.02
C VAL A 196 -22.89 -14.95 -6.81
N ARG A 197 -23.09 -15.75 -7.86
CA ARG A 197 -22.60 -17.12 -7.89
C ARG A 197 -21.07 -17.14 -7.99
N SER A 198 -20.48 -18.20 -7.44
CA SER A 198 -19.03 -18.39 -7.39
C SER A 198 -18.68 -19.81 -7.77
N THR A 199 -17.47 -19.99 -8.31
CA THR A 199 -16.92 -21.31 -8.61
C THR A 199 -16.63 -22.11 -7.35
N LEU A 200 -16.37 -21.44 -6.22
CA LEU A 200 -16.10 -22.07 -4.92
C LEU A 200 -17.35 -22.67 -4.26
N THR A 201 -18.54 -22.18 -4.60
CA THR A 201 -19.82 -22.64 -4.04
C THR A 201 -20.59 -23.52 -5.02
N CYS A 202 -19.92 -24.01 -6.06
CA CYS A 202 -20.52 -24.86 -7.08
C CYS A 202 -20.71 -26.28 -6.56
N GLU A 203 -21.92 -26.82 -6.73
CA GLU A 203 -22.30 -28.18 -6.30
C GLU A 203 -22.41 -29.15 -7.49
N ALA A 204 -21.73 -28.85 -8.61
CA ALA A 204 -21.71 -29.76 -9.75
C ALA A 204 -20.94 -31.05 -9.38
N PRO A 205 -21.44 -32.25 -9.78
CA PRO A 205 -20.83 -33.53 -9.40
C PRO A 205 -19.43 -33.74 -10.00
N ALA A 206 -19.18 -33.16 -11.17
CA ALA A 206 -17.88 -33.15 -11.82
C ALA A 206 -17.69 -31.80 -12.52
N GLY A 207 -16.51 -31.19 -12.42
CA GLY A 207 -16.21 -29.90 -13.03
C GLY A 207 -17.01 -28.74 -12.42
N LEU A 208 -17.52 -27.83 -13.26
CA LEU A 208 -18.24 -26.62 -12.85
C LEU A 208 -19.53 -26.42 -13.65
N CYS A 209 -20.45 -25.65 -13.06
CA CYS A 209 -21.67 -25.21 -13.72
C CYS A 209 -21.45 -23.90 -14.51
N ALA A 210 -22.10 -23.76 -15.66
CA ALA A 210 -21.99 -22.56 -16.51
C ALA A 210 -22.42 -21.28 -15.78
N LYS A 211 -23.53 -21.32 -15.02
CA LYS A 211 -23.98 -20.18 -14.20
C LYS A 211 -23.02 -19.81 -13.06
N CYS A 212 -22.18 -20.74 -12.60
CA CYS A 212 -21.27 -20.54 -11.47
C CYS A 212 -19.98 -19.83 -11.92
N TYR A 213 -19.57 -20.10 -13.16
CA TYR A 213 -18.47 -19.43 -13.82
C TYR A 213 -18.91 -18.08 -14.43
N GLY A 214 -20.00 -18.09 -15.20
CA GLY A 214 -20.56 -16.93 -15.88
C GLY A 214 -20.05 -16.78 -17.31
N ARG A 215 -19.56 -15.58 -17.64
CA ARG A 215 -19.15 -15.18 -18.97
C ARG A 215 -17.74 -15.64 -19.30
N ASN A 216 -17.58 -16.14 -20.51
CA ASN A 216 -16.29 -16.38 -21.13
C ASN A 216 -15.69 -15.05 -21.62
N LEU A 217 -14.54 -14.65 -21.09
CA LEU A 217 -13.96 -13.31 -21.34
C LEU A 217 -13.50 -13.09 -22.80
N PRO A 218 -12.84 -14.06 -23.48
CA PRO A 218 -12.47 -13.93 -24.89
C PRO A 218 -13.64 -13.83 -25.87
N THR A 219 -14.70 -14.63 -25.67
CA THR A 219 -15.85 -14.67 -26.61
C THR A 219 -16.93 -13.67 -26.25
N GLY A 220 -16.95 -13.20 -25.01
CA GLY A 220 -17.94 -12.29 -24.49
C GLY A 220 -19.34 -12.90 -24.37
N LYS A 221 -19.48 -14.23 -24.38
CA LYS A 221 -20.76 -14.94 -24.19
C LYS A 221 -20.71 -15.81 -22.93
N MET A 222 -21.86 -16.30 -22.47
CA MET A 222 -21.89 -17.34 -21.43
C MET A 222 -21.07 -18.56 -21.84
N VAL A 223 -20.36 -19.16 -20.88
CA VAL A 223 -19.56 -20.37 -21.14
C VAL A 223 -20.43 -21.53 -21.63
N GLU A 224 -19.86 -22.31 -22.55
CA GLU A 224 -20.50 -23.48 -23.13
C GLU A 224 -20.06 -24.77 -22.41
N ILE A 225 -20.87 -25.81 -22.53
CA ILE A 225 -20.56 -27.13 -21.96
C ILE A 225 -19.37 -27.72 -22.72
N GLY A 226 -18.40 -28.25 -21.98
CA GLY A 226 -17.15 -28.79 -22.52
C GLY A 226 -15.97 -27.81 -22.49
N GLU A 227 -16.19 -26.55 -22.13
CA GLU A 227 -15.11 -25.56 -22.06
C GLU A 227 -14.13 -25.84 -20.91
N ALA A 228 -12.84 -25.88 -21.23
CA ALA A 228 -11.75 -26.22 -20.30
C ALA A 228 -11.31 -25.03 -19.45
N VAL A 229 -12.22 -24.53 -18.62
CA VAL A 229 -12.01 -23.32 -17.79
C VAL A 229 -10.83 -23.43 -16.83
N GLY A 230 -10.48 -24.63 -16.37
CA GLY A 230 -9.31 -24.85 -15.51
C GLY A 230 -7.98 -24.54 -16.19
N ILE A 231 -7.81 -24.99 -17.44
CA ILE A 231 -6.60 -24.70 -18.23
C ILE A 231 -6.52 -23.21 -18.53
N ILE A 232 -7.64 -22.60 -18.92
CA ILE A 232 -7.73 -21.16 -19.19
C ILE A 232 -7.34 -20.36 -17.94
N ALA A 233 -7.84 -20.73 -16.76
CA ALA A 233 -7.52 -20.07 -15.50
C ALA A 233 -6.03 -20.22 -15.13
N ALA A 234 -5.46 -21.43 -15.27
CA ALA A 234 -4.05 -21.68 -14.98
C ALA A 234 -3.12 -20.84 -15.88
N GLN A 235 -3.43 -20.75 -17.18
CA GLN A 235 -2.67 -19.93 -18.13
C GLN A 235 -2.83 -18.43 -17.84
N SER A 236 -4.03 -17.99 -17.49
CA SER A 236 -4.32 -16.59 -17.14
C SER A 236 -3.56 -16.10 -15.90
N ILE A 237 -3.07 -17.02 -15.06
CA ILE A 237 -2.20 -16.71 -13.91
C ILE A 237 -0.73 -16.87 -14.31
N GLY A 238 -0.39 -17.97 -14.98
CA GLY A 238 0.98 -18.36 -15.27
C GLY A 238 1.70 -17.50 -16.31
N GLU A 239 1.03 -17.15 -17.42
CA GLU A 239 1.62 -16.33 -18.49
C GLU A 239 1.93 -14.91 -17.99
N PRO A 240 0.99 -14.20 -17.34
CA PRO A 240 1.30 -12.91 -16.73
C PRO A 240 2.36 -13.00 -15.62
N GLY A 241 2.34 -14.05 -14.79
CA GLY A 241 3.36 -14.24 -13.75
C GLY A 241 4.78 -14.35 -14.31
N THR A 242 4.94 -15.11 -15.40
CA THR A 242 6.21 -15.26 -16.12
C THR A 242 6.60 -13.95 -16.82
N GLN A 243 5.63 -13.28 -17.46
CA GLN A 243 5.86 -12.02 -18.16
C GLN A 243 6.24 -10.88 -17.21
N LEU A 244 5.60 -10.78 -16.06
CA LEU A 244 5.94 -9.78 -15.04
C LEU A 244 7.35 -9.99 -14.53
N THR A 245 7.73 -11.24 -14.24
CA THR A 245 9.11 -11.61 -13.89
C THR A 245 10.08 -11.17 -14.99
N LEU A 246 9.77 -11.42 -16.25
CA LEU A 246 10.62 -10.96 -17.35
C LEU A 246 10.67 -9.43 -17.43
N ARG A 247 9.56 -8.69 -17.35
CA ARG A 247 9.55 -7.24 -17.60
C ARG A 247 10.11 -6.39 -16.45
N THR A 248 9.92 -6.77 -15.18
CA THR A 248 10.29 -5.92 -14.03
C THR A 248 11.79 -5.86 -13.77
N PHE A 249 12.54 -6.94 -14.07
CA PHE A 249 13.97 -7.01 -13.72
C PHE A 249 14.92 -6.37 -14.75
N HIS A 250 14.42 -5.99 -15.94
CA HIS A 250 15.21 -5.28 -16.96
C HIS A 250 15.32 -3.76 -16.72
N GLY A 251 14.72 -3.23 -15.64
CA GLY A 251 14.79 -1.82 -15.25
C GLY A 251 16.19 -1.31 -14.84
N GLY A 252 17.26 -2.08 -15.10
CA GLY A 252 18.65 -1.62 -14.95
C GLY A 252 19.12 -1.43 -13.51
N GLY A 253 18.38 -1.93 -12.51
CA GLY A 253 18.73 -1.78 -11.11
C GLY A 253 18.41 -0.42 -10.48
N VAL A 254 17.68 0.44 -11.21
CA VAL A 254 17.21 1.74 -10.70
C VAL A 254 16.18 1.52 -9.59
N ALA A 255 16.49 2.01 -8.40
CA ALA A 255 15.62 1.88 -7.25
C ALA A 255 14.51 2.93 -7.31
N LEU A 256 13.32 2.53 -7.77
CA LEU A 256 12.11 3.34 -7.65
C LEU A 256 11.57 3.20 -6.25
N ARG A 257 12.03 4.08 -5.36
CA ARG A 257 11.34 4.30 -4.09
C ARG A 257 10.25 5.31 -4.35
N ILE A 258 8.99 4.90 -4.22
CA ILE A 258 7.88 5.85 -4.20
C ILE A 258 8.09 6.69 -2.94
N ALA A 259 8.31 7.99 -3.11
CA ALA A 259 8.37 8.90 -1.98
C ALA A 259 7.03 8.80 -1.24
N GLU A 260 7.05 8.44 0.03
CA GLU A 260 5.83 8.38 0.81
C GLU A 260 5.24 9.78 0.92
N ILE A 261 3.94 9.88 0.65
CA ILE A 261 3.19 11.13 0.76
C ILE A 261 3.18 11.51 2.24
N THR A 262 3.65 12.73 2.56
CA THR A 262 3.73 13.26 3.94
C THR A 262 2.58 14.20 4.28
N SER A 263 1.78 14.59 3.29
CA SER A 263 0.71 15.58 3.42
C SER A 263 -0.52 15.17 2.60
N ARG A 264 -1.72 15.46 3.12
CA ARG A 264 -2.97 15.27 2.38
C ARG A 264 -3.63 16.61 2.09
N ASN A 265 -4.01 16.84 0.83
CA ASN A 265 -4.69 18.05 0.39
C ASN A 265 -6.20 17.77 0.18
N ALA A 266 -7.02 18.82 0.25
CA ALA A 266 -8.46 18.75 0.08
C ALA A 266 -8.86 18.55 -1.40
N ASP A 267 -9.59 17.47 -1.70
CA ASP A 267 -10.07 17.19 -3.06
C ASP A 267 -11.31 18.03 -3.41
N ILE A 268 -12.07 18.46 -2.40
CA ILE A 268 -13.30 19.23 -2.56
C ILE A 268 -13.33 20.44 -1.62
N SER A 269 -13.96 21.51 -2.09
CA SER A 269 -14.28 22.66 -1.23
C SER A 269 -15.53 22.35 -0.39
N GLY A 270 -15.47 22.63 0.90
CA GLY A 270 -16.57 22.33 1.80
C GLY A 270 -16.29 22.60 3.27
N GLN A 271 -17.24 22.22 4.11
CA GLN A 271 -17.12 22.33 5.56
C GLN A 271 -16.59 21.04 6.16
N ILE A 272 -15.58 21.13 7.02
CA ILE A 272 -15.00 19.98 7.70
C ILE A 272 -15.82 19.58 8.93
N SER A 273 -16.09 18.29 9.05
CA SER A 273 -16.59 17.62 10.24
C SER A 273 -15.65 16.48 10.62
N PHE A 274 -15.44 16.24 11.91
CA PHE A 274 -14.61 15.14 12.39
C PHE A 274 -15.48 14.09 13.07
N GLU A 275 -15.22 12.82 12.79
CA GLU A 275 -15.83 11.66 13.44
C GLU A 275 -14.75 10.87 14.18
N ASN A 276 -15.01 10.49 15.43
CA ASN A 276 -14.11 9.70 16.28
C ASN A 276 -12.68 10.26 16.44
N LEU A 277 -12.53 11.59 16.32
CA LEU A 277 -11.23 12.26 16.46
C LEU A 277 -10.93 12.61 17.93
N ASN A 278 -9.94 11.92 18.49
CA ASN A 278 -9.26 12.36 19.71
C ASN A 278 -7.99 13.10 19.29
N ALA A 279 -7.94 14.41 19.55
CA ALA A 279 -6.82 15.27 19.21
C ALA A 279 -6.47 16.21 20.36
N VAL A 280 -5.22 16.64 20.40
CA VAL A 280 -4.65 17.55 21.41
C VAL A 280 -4.01 18.73 20.70
N GLU A 281 -4.16 19.92 21.25
CA GLU A 281 -3.53 21.11 20.71
C GLU A 281 -2.07 21.18 21.15
N ASN A 282 -1.19 21.40 20.19
CA ASN A 282 0.21 21.70 20.43
C ASN A 282 0.39 23.13 20.96
N PRO A 283 1.56 23.44 21.57
CA PRO A 283 1.95 24.81 21.88
C PRO A 283 1.88 25.76 20.68
N ASP A 284 2.12 25.23 19.47
CA ASP A 284 2.06 25.97 18.20
C ASP A 284 0.62 26.18 17.67
N GLY A 285 -0.40 25.69 18.38
CA GLY A 285 -1.82 25.87 18.03
C GLY A 285 -2.38 24.91 16.98
N HIS A 286 -1.61 23.89 16.57
CA HIS A 286 -2.06 22.82 15.67
C HIS A 286 -2.62 21.62 16.43
N LEU A 287 -3.56 20.89 15.83
CA LEU A 287 -4.19 19.71 16.44
C LEU A 287 -3.43 18.44 16.07
N ILE A 288 -2.91 17.69 17.05
CA ILE A 288 -2.30 16.37 16.82
C ILE A 288 -3.28 15.25 17.16
N THR A 289 -3.39 14.28 16.26
CA THR A 289 -4.26 13.11 16.43
C THR A 289 -3.64 12.05 17.34
N LEU A 290 -4.41 11.54 18.31
CA LEU A 290 -3.99 10.47 19.22
C LEU A 290 -4.59 9.10 18.90
N ASN A 291 -5.57 9.04 18.00
CA ASN A 291 -6.30 7.81 17.66
C ASN A 291 -6.09 7.47 16.18
N ASP A 292 -5.93 6.18 15.88
CA ASP A 292 -5.78 5.68 14.50
C ASP A 292 -7.13 5.60 13.74
N LYS A 293 -8.25 5.64 14.45
CA LYS A 293 -9.61 5.55 13.85
C LYS A 293 -10.27 6.91 13.61
N GLY A 294 -9.51 8.00 13.61
CA GLY A 294 -10.03 9.34 13.34
C GLY A 294 -10.46 9.48 11.88
N ARG A 295 -11.65 10.02 11.64
CA ARG A 295 -12.14 10.36 10.30
C ARG A 295 -12.45 11.85 10.18
N MET A 296 -12.14 12.41 9.03
CA MET A 296 -12.45 13.78 8.66
C MET A 296 -13.33 13.77 7.42
N ILE A 297 -14.52 14.34 7.52
CA ILE A 297 -15.51 14.39 6.46
C ILE A 297 -15.65 15.82 5.99
N ILE A 298 -15.43 16.04 4.69
CA ILE A 298 -15.73 17.31 4.03
C ILE A 298 -17.14 17.22 3.44
N LYS A 299 -18.03 18.11 3.88
CA LYS A 299 -19.39 18.26 3.35
C LYS A 299 -19.39 19.41 2.35
N SER A 300 -19.68 19.09 1.08
CA SER A 300 -19.92 20.11 0.06
C SER A 300 -21.40 20.53 0.03
N ARG A 301 -21.72 21.68 -0.59
CA ARG A 301 -23.10 22.19 -0.71
C ARG A 301 -24.04 21.27 -1.49
N GLY A 302 -23.52 20.32 -2.26
CA GLY A 302 -24.30 19.40 -3.12
C GLY A 302 -24.42 17.95 -2.61
N SER A 303 -24.60 17.72 -1.31
CA SER A 303 -24.80 16.38 -0.68
C SER A 303 -23.64 15.38 -0.79
N ARG A 304 -22.57 15.68 -1.54
CA ARG A 304 -21.37 14.85 -1.63
C ARG A 304 -20.53 14.97 -0.35
N LYS A 305 -20.29 13.84 0.31
CA LYS A 305 -19.41 13.71 1.49
C LYS A 305 -18.16 12.96 1.08
N THR A 306 -16.99 13.54 1.35
CA THR A 306 -15.70 12.85 1.19
C THR A 306 -15.10 12.63 2.56
N GLY A 307 -14.85 11.38 2.93
CA GLY A 307 -14.18 11.00 4.17
C GLY A 307 -12.69 10.76 3.96
N TYR A 308 -11.89 11.19 4.92
CA TYR A 308 -10.45 10.98 5.03
C TYR A 308 -10.10 10.33 6.37
N ASN A 309 -9.33 9.25 6.35
CA ASN A 309 -8.82 8.56 7.52
C ASN A 309 -7.54 9.29 7.97
N ILE A 310 -7.53 9.75 9.21
CA ILE A 310 -6.42 10.50 9.77
C ILE A 310 -5.52 9.53 10.55
N PRO A 311 -4.24 9.37 10.17
CA PRO A 311 -3.33 8.49 10.88
C PRO A 311 -3.00 9.04 12.28
N ILE A 312 -2.64 8.13 13.18
CA ILE A 312 -2.15 8.52 14.51
C ILE A 312 -0.92 9.42 14.39
N GLY A 313 -0.89 10.51 15.16
CA GLY A 313 0.21 11.45 15.15
C GLY A 313 0.16 12.52 14.05
N ALA A 314 -0.86 12.51 13.19
CA ALA A 314 -1.01 13.53 12.16
C ALA A 314 -1.28 14.91 12.78
N VAL A 315 -0.58 15.92 12.26
CA VAL A 315 -0.78 17.34 12.55
C VAL A 315 -1.87 17.86 11.61
N ILE A 316 -3.01 18.25 12.17
CA ILE A 316 -4.17 18.79 11.47
C ILE A 316 -4.08 20.33 11.50
N TYR A 317 -4.10 20.93 10.31
CA TYR A 317 -4.09 22.39 10.14
C TYR A 317 -5.48 23.04 10.31
N PRO A 318 -6.57 22.53 9.68
CA PRO A 318 -7.87 23.17 9.78
C PRO A 318 -8.52 22.95 11.14
N LYS A 319 -9.04 24.03 11.73
CA LYS A 319 -9.81 23.98 12.99
C LYS A 319 -11.18 23.32 12.77
N LYS A 320 -11.78 22.83 13.87
CA LYS A 320 -13.14 22.24 13.85
C LYS A 320 -14.15 23.18 13.17
N LYS A 321 -14.89 22.65 12.18
CA LYS A 321 -15.91 23.36 11.36
C LYS A 321 -15.37 24.43 10.40
N ALA A 322 -14.06 24.49 10.15
CA ALA A 322 -13.49 25.38 9.16
C ALA A 322 -13.99 25.06 7.73
N GLN A 323 -14.04 26.10 6.90
CA GLN A 323 -14.32 25.99 5.47
C GLN A 323 -12.98 25.85 4.75
N VAL A 324 -12.81 24.79 3.97
CA VAL A 324 -11.59 24.55 3.17
C VAL A 324 -11.89 24.68 1.69
N LYS A 325 -10.90 25.19 0.95
CA LYS A 325 -10.90 25.21 -0.50
C LYS A 325 -10.21 23.96 -1.03
N GLN A 326 -10.56 23.59 -2.26
CA GLN A 326 -9.87 22.54 -2.99
C GLN A 326 -8.37 22.90 -3.12
N GLY A 327 -7.50 21.99 -2.71
CA GLY A 327 -6.05 22.15 -2.70
C GLY A 327 -5.42 22.49 -1.35
N ASP A 328 -6.20 22.90 -0.34
CA ASP A 328 -5.69 23.24 0.99
C ASP A 328 -5.11 22.00 1.70
N ILE A 329 -4.00 22.16 2.43
CA ILE A 329 -3.39 21.08 3.22
C ILE A 329 -4.29 20.79 4.42
N LEU A 330 -4.74 19.54 4.52
CA LEU A 330 -5.61 19.08 5.59
C LEU A 330 -4.81 18.61 6.79
N PHE A 331 -3.90 17.66 6.59
CA PHE A 331 -3.05 17.13 7.65
C PHE A 331 -1.73 16.61 7.10
N GLU A 332 -0.71 16.69 7.95
CA GLU A 332 0.64 16.18 7.69
C GLU A 332 1.00 15.10 8.70
N TRP A 333 1.75 14.09 8.27
CA TRP A 333 2.24 13.04 9.16
C TRP A 333 3.63 12.58 8.74
N ASP A 334 4.36 12.00 9.69
CA ASP A 334 5.60 11.31 9.40
C ASP A 334 5.27 9.84 9.04
N PRO A 335 5.55 9.38 7.81
CA PRO A 335 5.25 8.02 7.43
C PRO A 335 6.29 7.02 7.97
N TYR A 336 7.48 7.50 8.37
CA TYR A 336 8.59 6.68 8.85
C TYR A 336 8.58 6.46 10.35
N SER A 337 7.81 7.24 11.10
CA SER A 337 7.73 7.09 12.54
C SER A 337 6.32 7.29 13.07
N ILE A 338 5.97 6.49 14.07
CA ILE A 338 4.75 6.68 14.85
C ILE A 338 5.13 7.56 16.04
N PRO A 339 4.64 8.81 16.11
CA PRO A 339 4.93 9.68 17.22
C PRO A 339 4.09 9.28 18.45
N ILE A 340 4.73 9.25 19.62
CA ILE A 340 4.06 9.12 20.91
C ILE A 340 3.90 10.51 21.50
N VAL A 341 2.65 10.97 21.59
CA VAL A 341 2.31 12.32 22.06
C VAL A 341 1.54 12.26 23.37
N SER A 342 1.87 13.17 24.28
CA SER A 342 1.18 13.27 25.56
C SER A 342 -0.16 14.00 25.44
N PRO A 343 -1.29 13.43 25.92
CA PRO A 343 -2.55 14.15 26.02
C PRO A 343 -2.60 15.17 27.16
N THR A 344 -1.76 15.01 28.16
CA THR A 344 -1.81 15.78 29.41
C THR A 344 -0.46 16.40 29.72
N GLY A 345 -0.46 17.61 30.28
CA GLY A 345 0.75 18.19 30.84
C GLY A 345 1.13 17.50 32.15
N GLY A 346 2.42 17.48 32.47
CA GLY A 346 2.93 16.86 33.70
C GLY A 346 4.44 16.69 33.70
N SER A 347 4.96 16.07 34.76
CA SER A 347 6.35 15.65 34.82
C SER A 347 6.51 14.21 34.33
N ILE A 348 7.47 13.97 33.45
CA ILE A 348 7.82 12.65 32.95
C ILE A 348 8.61 11.89 34.01
N LYS A 349 8.30 10.61 34.22
CA LYS A 349 9.13 9.70 35.00
C LYS A 349 9.37 8.40 34.24
N PHE A 350 10.62 8.00 34.18
CA PHE A 350 11.03 6.73 33.60
C PHE A 350 10.81 5.57 34.58
N VAL A 351 10.25 4.47 34.07
CA VAL A 351 10.05 3.20 34.79
C VAL A 351 10.68 2.10 33.94
N ASP A 352 11.61 1.34 34.49
CA ASP A 352 12.36 0.27 33.80
C ASP A 352 13.17 0.73 32.57
N ILE A 353 13.50 2.03 32.48
CA ILE A 353 14.42 2.60 31.48
C ILE A 353 15.76 2.88 32.17
N ILE A 354 16.74 2.00 31.95
CA ILE A 354 18.05 2.00 32.60
C ILE A 354 19.14 2.06 31.53
N THR A 355 20.05 3.03 31.65
CA THR A 355 21.19 3.21 30.74
C THR A 355 22.07 1.96 30.72
N GLY A 356 22.32 1.41 29.54
CA GLY A 356 23.14 0.22 29.29
C GLY A 356 22.38 -1.11 29.29
N ILE A 357 21.16 -1.17 29.86
CA ILE A 357 20.34 -2.40 29.89
C ILE A 357 19.13 -2.27 28.95
N THR A 358 18.28 -1.26 29.15
CA THR A 358 17.10 -1.00 28.32
C THR A 358 17.20 0.30 27.52
N LEU A 359 18.23 1.11 27.77
CA LEU A 359 18.49 2.37 27.08
C LEU A 359 19.92 2.42 26.53
N GLN A 360 20.05 2.60 25.22
CA GLN A 360 21.34 2.76 24.55
C GLN A 360 21.51 4.20 24.05
N GLU A 361 22.66 4.79 24.33
CA GLU A 361 23.09 6.07 23.74
C GLU A 361 23.73 5.81 22.38
N ASN A 362 23.10 6.28 21.31
CA ASN A 362 23.70 6.31 19.99
C ASN A 362 24.19 7.73 19.67
N TRP A 363 25.43 7.79 19.18
CA TRP A 363 25.98 8.99 18.59
C TRP A 363 25.40 9.15 17.18
N VAL A 364 24.72 10.27 16.94
CA VAL A 364 24.33 10.67 15.59
C VAL A 364 25.30 11.73 15.13
N ASP A 365 26.10 11.35 14.14
CA ASP A 365 26.82 12.19 13.16
C ASP A 365 27.62 13.38 13.74
N GLU A 366 28.94 13.40 13.50
CA GLU A 366 29.91 14.39 14.02
C GLU A 366 29.53 15.86 13.77
N ARG A 367 28.60 16.11 12.84
CA ARG A 367 28.12 17.45 12.47
C ARG A 367 26.93 17.97 13.29
N SER A 368 26.14 17.10 13.92
CA SER A 368 24.87 17.47 14.56
C SER A 368 24.88 17.40 16.09
N GLY A 369 25.91 16.79 16.68
CA GLY A 369 26.20 16.84 18.13
C GLY A 369 25.09 16.28 19.05
N GLY A 370 24.05 15.67 18.48
CA GLY A 370 22.87 15.21 19.22
C GLY A 370 23.06 13.77 19.69
N LYS A 371 23.09 13.55 21.00
CA LYS A 371 22.91 12.22 21.58
C LYS A 371 21.47 11.77 21.37
N GLN A 372 21.26 10.60 20.76
CA GLN A 372 19.94 9.97 20.68
C GLN A 372 19.86 8.78 21.61
N PHE A 373 18.73 8.68 22.32
CA PHE A 373 18.45 7.59 23.25
C PHE A 373 17.51 6.59 22.59
N ILE A 374 17.93 5.33 22.48
CA ILE A 374 17.14 4.25 21.86
C ILE A 374 16.82 3.20 22.92
N ILE A 375 15.56 2.76 22.95
CA ILE A 375 15.14 1.63 23.79
C ILE A 375 15.64 0.32 23.17
N ILE A 376 16.39 -0.48 23.93
CA ILE A 376 16.86 -1.81 23.53
C ILE A 376 16.12 -2.89 24.32
N GLU A 377 16.00 -4.10 23.74
CA GLU A 377 15.42 -5.25 24.44
C GLU A 377 16.40 -5.73 25.52
N ASP A 378 15.89 -5.92 26.74
CA ASP A 378 16.61 -6.65 27.77
C ASP A 378 16.75 -8.12 27.36
N ARG A 379 17.98 -8.63 27.31
CA ARG A 379 18.28 -10.02 26.93
C ARG A 379 17.58 -11.05 27.84
N VAL A 380 17.25 -10.66 29.08
CA VAL A 380 16.62 -11.53 30.08
C VAL A 380 15.11 -11.27 30.18
N ARG A 381 14.57 -10.28 29.44
CA ARG A 381 13.13 -9.91 29.39
C ARG A 381 12.49 -9.62 30.76
N HIS A 382 13.26 -9.18 31.75
CA HIS A 382 12.71 -8.84 33.07
C HIS A 382 12.17 -7.40 33.15
N HIS A 383 12.63 -6.52 32.28
CA HIS A 383 12.30 -5.10 32.31
C HIS A 383 11.31 -4.73 31.20
N HIS A 384 10.24 -4.02 31.56
CA HIS A 384 9.24 -3.52 30.60
C HIS A 384 9.28 -1.98 30.58
N PRO A 385 10.10 -1.38 29.70
CA PRO A 385 10.32 0.06 29.69
C PRO A 385 9.01 0.84 29.49
N LYS A 386 8.71 1.71 30.44
CA LYS A 386 7.49 2.52 30.51
C LYS A 386 7.82 3.96 30.88
N ILE A 387 6.97 4.87 30.41
CA ILE A 387 7.03 6.28 30.77
C ILE A 387 5.71 6.67 31.45
N ASP A 388 5.80 7.11 32.69
CA ASP A 388 4.68 7.64 33.46
C ASP A 388 4.64 9.16 33.37
N ILE A 389 3.47 9.72 33.14
CA ILE A 389 3.22 11.16 33.32
C ILE A 389 2.60 11.36 34.68
N ARG A 390 3.23 12.21 35.50
CA ARG A 390 2.79 12.53 36.85
C ARG A 390 2.33 13.99 36.96
N ASP A 391 1.29 14.20 37.74
CA ASP A 391 0.86 15.54 38.14
C ASP A 391 1.72 16.08 39.30
N SER A 392 1.56 17.36 39.65
CA SER A 392 2.22 18.06 40.77
C SER A 392 2.06 17.33 42.12
N LYS A 393 1.01 16.49 42.26
CA LYS A 393 0.75 15.63 43.42
C LYS A 393 1.35 14.22 43.31
N LYS A 394 2.27 13.97 42.36
CA LYS A 394 2.91 12.66 42.06
C LYS A 394 1.95 11.53 41.67
N LYS A 395 0.67 11.81 41.39
CA LYS A 395 -0.30 10.83 40.90
C LYS A 395 -0.05 10.54 39.42
N ILE A 396 -0.11 9.26 39.03
CA ILE A 396 0.07 8.83 37.64
C ILE A 396 -1.20 9.21 36.86
N LEU A 397 -1.04 10.05 35.83
CA LEU A 397 -2.12 10.43 34.91
C LEU A 397 -2.25 9.42 33.77
N LYS A 398 -1.10 9.03 33.20
CA LYS A 398 -1.05 8.09 32.08
C LYS A 398 0.31 7.39 32.02
N THR A 399 0.30 6.14 31.59
CA THR A 399 1.50 5.32 31.39
C THR A 399 1.60 4.93 29.92
N PHE A 400 2.76 5.14 29.32
CA PHE A 400 3.08 4.74 27.96
C PHE A 400 4.11 3.62 27.99
N SER A 401 3.78 2.48 27.36
CA SER A 401 4.76 1.41 27.15
C SER A 401 5.65 1.75 25.97
N MET A 402 6.96 1.60 26.12
CA MET A 402 7.92 1.87 25.06
C MET A 402 8.40 0.55 24.44
N PRO A 403 8.03 0.24 23.19
CA PRO A 403 8.56 -0.94 22.52
C PRO A 403 10.05 -0.76 22.21
N THR A 404 10.71 -1.87 21.92
CA THR A 404 12.12 -1.89 21.53
C THR A 404 12.31 -1.19 20.19
N GLY A 405 13.44 -0.48 20.03
CA GLY A 405 13.73 0.36 18.87
C GLY A 405 13.12 1.77 18.93
N THR A 406 12.39 2.12 19.98
CA THR A 406 11.82 3.48 20.13
C THR A 406 12.90 4.51 20.43
N TYR A 407 12.87 5.65 19.73
CA TYR A 407 13.71 6.81 19.99
C TYR A 407 13.05 7.74 21.01
N LEU A 408 13.71 8.01 22.14
CA LEU A 408 13.24 8.97 23.14
C LEU A 408 13.75 10.37 22.81
N LEU A 409 12.85 11.36 22.92
CA LEU A 409 13.17 12.78 22.69
C LEU A 409 13.22 13.60 23.99
N VAL A 410 12.71 13.05 25.08
CA VAL A 410 12.55 13.67 26.38
C VAL A 410 13.48 13.03 27.41
N LYS A 411 13.80 13.77 28.47
CA LYS A 411 14.63 13.30 29.60
C LYS A 411 13.78 12.98 30.83
N ASP A 412 14.35 12.20 31.76
CA ASP A 412 13.70 11.89 33.03
C ASP A 412 13.49 13.18 33.86
N ASN A 413 12.31 13.30 34.49
CA ASN A 413 11.84 14.46 35.26
C ASN A 413 11.63 15.77 34.48
N GLU A 414 11.60 15.71 33.14
CA GLU A 414 11.27 16.86 32.31
C GLU A 414 9.77 17.23 32.44
N LYS A 415 9.47 18.54 32.48
CA LYS A 415 8.09 19.05 32.50
C LYS A 415 7.61 19.23 31.07
N ILE A 416 6.49 18.60 30.74
CA ILE A 416 5.87 18.66 29.42
C ILE A 416 4.51 19.36 29.43
N THR A 417 4.19 20.01 28.33
CA THR A 417 2.85 20.52 28.03
C THR A 417 2.03 19.47 27.26
N PRO A 418 0.69 19.53 27.28
CA PRO A 418 -0.14 18.73 26.37
C PRO A 418 0.32 18.93 24.92
N GLY A 419 0.36 17.85 24.13
CA GLY A 419 0.82 17.88 22.73
C GLY A 419 2.33 17.65 22.56
N THR A 420 3.11 17.66 23.63
CA THR A 420 4.56 17.39 23.54
C THR A 420 4.82 15.97 23.04
N LEU A 421 5.74 15.87 22.07
CA LEU A 421 6.23 14.61 21.52
C LEU A 421 7.22 13.94 22.48
N ILE A 422 6.86 12.79 23.04
CA ILE A 422 7.65 12.02 24.01
C ILE A 422 8.70 11.18 23.30
N ALA A 423 8.28 10.47 22.26
CA ALA A 423 9.10 9.47 21.59
C ALA A 423 8.64 9.22 20.15
N ARG A 424 9.50 8.59 19.34
CA ARG A 424 9.21 8.16 17.98
C ARG A 424 9.51 6.68 17.84
N ILE A 425 8.49 5.91 17.48
CA ILE A 425 8.68 4.50 17.13
C ILE A 425 9.00 4.46 15.63
N PRO A 426 10.20 4.00 15.21
CA PRO A 426 10.48 3.83 13.80
C PRO A 426 9.56 2.75 13.24
N LYS A 427 8.83 3.08 12.16
CA LYS A 427 8.00 2.11 11.47
C LYS A 427 8.90 1.30 10.55
N GLU A 428 8.87 -0.01 10.67
CA GLU A 428 9.42 -0.85 9.61
C GLU A 428 8.59 -0.57 8.36
N ILE A 429 9.24 0.05 7.39
CA ILE A 429 8.60 0.47 6.15
C ILE A 429 8.04 -0.79 5.52
N GLY A 430 6.73 -0.79 5.28
CA GLY A 430 6.07 -1.83 4.53
C GLY A 430 6.86 -2.03 3.25
N LYS A 431 7.40 -3.24 3.08
CA LYS A 431 8.19 -3.61 1.91
C LYS A 431 7.51 -3.02 0.69
N SER A 432 8.29 -2.35 -0.18
CA SER A 432 7.81 -2.02 -1.51
C SER A 432 7.12 -3.28 -2.03
N LYS A 433 5.80 -3.19 -2.26
CA LYS A 433 5.00 -4.25 -2.88
C LYS A 433 5.42 -4.34 -4.35
N ASP A 434 6.70 -4.57 -4.58
CA ASP A 434 7.20 -4.89 -5.88
C ASP A 434 6.74 -6.32 -6.17
N ILE A 435 6.13 -6.49 -7.34
CA ILE A 435 5.54 -7.75 -7.83
C ILE A 435 6.57 -8.89 -7.71
N THR A 436 7.85 -8.55 -7.80
CA THR A 436 9.05 -9.40 -7.72
C THR A 436 9.30 -10.12 -6.39
N GLY A 437 8.77 -9.60 -5.27
CA GLY A 437 8.79 -10.25 -3.95
C GLY A 437 7.55 -11.11 -3.68
N GLY A 438 6.52 -10.98 -4.54
CA GLY A 438 5.22 -11.63 -4.37
C GLY A 438 5.17 -13.08 -4.85
N LEU A 439 5.93 -13.47 -5.88
CA LEU A 439 5.82 -14.82 -6.45
C LEU A 439 6.06 -15.95 -5.43
N PRO A 440 7.12 -15.92 -4.58
CA PRO A 440 7.28 -16.94 -3.54
C PRO A 440 6.11 -16.95 -2.56
N ARG A 441 5.51 -15.79 -2.29
CA ARG A 441 4.34 -15.69 -1.42
C ARG A 441 3.09 -16.27 -2.08
N VAL A 442 2.93 -16.06 -3.39
CA VAL A 442 1.85 -16.65 -4.19
C VAL A 442 1.99 -18.17 -4.23
N GLU A 443 3.21 -18.67 -4.40
CA GLU A 443 3.51 -20.11 -4.33
C GLU A 443 3.16 -20.68 -2.95
N GLU A 444 3.57 -20.04 -1.86
CA GLU A 444 3.20 -20.44 -0.49
C GLU A 444 1.68 -20.51 -0.29
N LEU A 445 0.91 -19.61 -0.89
CA LEU A 445 -0.55 -19.60 -0.84
C LEU A 445 -1.15 -20.79 -1.59
N PHE A 446 -0.64 -21.11 -2.79
CA PHE A 446 -1.10 -22.28 -3.56
C PHE A 446 -0.68 -23.61 -2.92
N GLU A 447 0.46 -23.64 -2.23
CA GLU A 447 0.91 -24.81 -1.49
C GLU A 447 0.25 -24.97 -0.11
N ALA A 448 -0.58 -24.00 0.29
CA ALA A 448 -1.21 -23.95 1.61
C ALA A 448 -0.21 -24.21 2.76
N LYS A 449 1.02 -23.67 2.62
CA LYS A 449 2.10 -23.91 3.58
C LYS A 449 1.75 -23.36 4.96
N ILE A 450 1.90 -24.20 5.98
CA ILE A 450 1.73 -23.79 7.37
C ILE A 450 2.82 -22.78 7.73
N VAL A 451 2.40 -21.63 8.25
CA VAL A 451 3.32 -20.58 8.70
C VAL A 451 4.08 -21.09 9.91
N LYS A 452 5.41 -20.97 9.92
CA LYS A 452 6.27 -21.49 11.01
C LYS A 452 5.93 -20.89 12.38
N ASN A 453 5.55 -19.62 12.42
CA ASN A 453 5.07 -18.91 13.61
C ASN A 453 3.66 -18.36 13.32
N PRO A 454 2.61 -19.17 13.44
CA PRO A 454 1.26 -18.72 13.21
C PRO A 454 0.81 -17.79 14.35
N ALA A 455 -0.01 -16.80 14.02
CA ALA A 455 -0.78 -16.11 15.05
C ALA A 455 -1.82 -17.09 15.60
N VAL A 456 -1.91 -17.21 16.92
CA VAL A 456 -2.87 -18.09 17.57
C VAL A 456 -4.24 -17.43 17.55
N VAL A 457 -5.22 -18.09 16.95
CA VAL A 457 -6.63 -17.73 17.05
C VAL A 457 -7.25 -18.64 18.10
N THR A 458 -8.05 -18.10 19.00
CA THR A 458 -8.76 -18.89 20.01
C THR A 458 -9.83 -19.76 19.33
N GLU A 459 -9.76 -21.07 19.53
CA GLU A 459 -10.75 -22.02 18.99
C GLU A 459 -12.12 -21.92 19.67
N ILE A 460 -12.12 -21.39 20.90
CA ILE A 460 -13.31 -21.16 21.69
C ILE A 460 -13.58 -19.65 21.81
N ASP A 461 -14.86 -19.31 21.80
CA ASP A 461 -15.32 -17.96 22.12
C ASP A 461 -15.21 -17.76 23.64
N GLY A 462 -14.11 -17.14 24.07
CA GLY A 462 -13.90 -16.71 25.46
C GLY A 462 -13.84 -17.83 26.51
N VAL A 463 -13.82 -17.40 27.78
CA VAL A 463 -14.31 -18.14 28.95
C VAL A 463 -15.50 -17.38 29.49
#